data_AF-A0A645GFH6-F1
#
_entry.id   AF-A0A645GFH6-F1
#
_cell.length_a   1.000
_cell.length_b   1.000
_cell.length_c   1.000
_cell.angle_alpha   90.00
_cell.angle_beta   90.00
_cell.angle_gamma   90.00
#
_symmetry.space_group_name_H-M   'P 1'
#
loop_
_entity.id
_entity.type
_entity.pdbx_description
1 polymer ?
#
loop_
_entity_poly.entity_id
_entity_poly.type
_entity_poly.pdbx_seq_one_letter_code
_entity_poly.pdbx_strand_id
1 'polypeptide(L)'
;METWKTNNLAKLVDEEVKKRHPEADPKDEKLAEIQRELAQIKAEAIRKGLTNKALKIATEKGLPVELIDFLVGADEDTTTTNLATFEKVFNEKLSAGVDAKLKSNAHVPPNNNKDGAKDPFLEGLGL
;
A
#
# COMPACT_ATOMS: atom_id res chain seq x y z
N MET A 1 58.60 46.84 -1.03
CA MET A 1 57.72 46.92 0.17
C MET A 1 56.27 47.11 -0.26
N GLU A 2 55.71 46.17 -1.03
CA GLU A 2 54.35 46.28 -1.59
C GLU A 2 53.30 45.47 -0.83
N THR A 3 53.75 44.65 0.13
CA THR A 3 52.93 43.70 0.90
C THR A 3 51.86 44.35 1.78
N TRP A 4 52.03 45.61 2.17
CA TRP A 4 51.00 46.33 2.93
C TRP A 4 49.81 46.73 2.05
N LYS A 5 50.05 47.10 0.79
CA LYS A 5 48.97 47.45 -0.15
C LYS A 5 48.16 46.23 -0.50
N THR A 6 48.79 45.09 -0.79
CA THR A 6 48.10 43.86 -1.14
C THR A 6 47.21 43.35 -0.02
N ASN A 7 47.69 43.42 1.23
CA ASN A 7 46.96 42.92 2.40
C ASN A 7 45.78 43.84 2.79
N ASN A 8 45.92 45.16 2.60
CA ASN A 8 44.82 46.10 2.85
C ASN A 8 43.82 46.18 1.69
N LEU A 9 44.28 46.03 0.43
CA LEU A 9 43.37 45.92 -0.72
C LEU A 9 42.54 44.65 -0.64
N ALA A 10 43.13 43.52 -0.29
CA ALA A 10 42.38 42.27 -0.11
C ALA A 10 41.28 42.42 0.94
N LYS A 11 41.58 43.07 2.07
CA LYS A 11 40.58 43.35 3.12
C LYS A 11 39.47 44.30 2.65
N LEU A 12 39.82 45.39 1.95
CA LEU A 12 38.83 46.33 1.42
C LEU A 12 37.96 45.69 0.34
N VAL A 13 38.54 44.82 -0.49
CA VAL A 13 37.81 44.03 -1.48
C VAL A 13 36.89 43.03 -0.79
N ASP A 14 37.34 42.31 0.23
CA ASP A 14 36.52 41.37 1.00
C ASP A 14 35.39 42.07 1.75
N GLU A 15 35.63 43.22 2.35
CA GLU A 15 34.58 43.99 3.03
C GLU A 15 33.55 44.55 2.05
N GLU A 16 33.99 45.00 0.87
CA GLU A 16 33.11 45.43 -0.21
C GLU A 16 32.32 44.25 -0.80
N VAL A 17 32.94 43.07 -0.94
CA VAL A 17 32.29 41.81 -1.32
C VAL A 17 31.23 41.47 -0.26
N LYS A 18 31.56 41.51 1.03
CA LYS A 18 30.61 41.23 2.13
C LYS A 18 29.47 42.24 2.22
N LYS A 19 29.72 43.51 1.87
CA LYS A 19 28.68 44.55 1.76
C LYS A 19 27.80 44.39 0.52
N ARG A 20 28.37 43.88 -0.58
CA ARG A 20 27.70 43.63 -1.86
C ARG A 20 27.10 42.21 -1.98
N HIS A 21 27.28 41.37 -0.95
CA HIS A 21 26.46 40.20 -0.63
C HIS A 21 25.44 40.49 0.50
N PRO A 22 24.51 41.44 0.37
CA PRO A 22 23.49 41.70 1.37
C PRO A 22 22.23 40.82 1.23
N GLU A 23 22.14 39.92 0.26
CA GLU A 23 20.91 39.16 -0.06
C GLU A 23 21.16 37.64 0.02
N ALA A 24 20.15 36.93 0.52
CA ALA A 24 20.01 35.47 0.55
C ALA A 24 20.91 34.73 -0.46
N ASP A 25 21.87 33.95 0.05
CA ASP A 25 22.83 33.24 -0.77
C ASP A 25 22.05 32.22 -1.63
N PRO A 26 22.18 32.19 -2.96
CA PRO A 26 21.57 31.14 -3.80
C PRO A 26 22.02 29.73 -3.39
N LYS A 27 23.06 29.61 -2.55
CA LYS A 27 23.40 28.37 -1.85
C LYS A 27 22.39 27.97 -0.77
N ASP A 28 21.80 28.90 -0.02
CA ASP A 28 20.78 28.60 0.99
C ASP A 28 19.48 28.13 0.33
N GLU A 29 19.10 28.75 -0.79
CA GLU A 29 17.94 28.33 -1.59
C GLU A 29 18.16 26.92 -2.18
N LYS A 30 19.36 26.66 -2.72
CA LYS A 30 19.77 25.31 -3.12
C LYS A 30 19.80 24.33 -1.95
N LEU A 31 20.24 24.76 -0.76
CA LEU A 31 20.31 23.89 0.41
C LEU A 31 18.91 23.51 0.89
N ALA A 32 17.96 24.44 0.84
CA ALA A 32 16.55 24.20 1.13
C ALA A 32 15.91 23.24 0.11
N GLU A 33 16.19 23.42 -1.18
CA GLU A 33 15.74 22.50 -2.24
C GLU A 33 16.30 21.09 -2.02
N ILE A 34 17.61 20.97 -1.77
CA ILE A 34 18.27 19.69 -1.48
C ILE A 34 17.69 19.03 -0.23
N GLN A 35 17.40 19.80 0.83
CA GLN A 35 16.74 19.27 2.02
C GLN A 35 15.33 18.74 1.73
N ARG A 36 14.58 19.45 0.88
CA ARG A 36 13.23 19.04 0.47
C ARG A 36 13.27 17.76 -0.36
N GLU A 37 14.17 17.67 -1.34
CA GLU A 37 14.38 16.45 -2.12
C GLU A 37 14.80 15.27 -1.24
N LEU A 38 15.73 15.48 -0.31
CA LEU A 38 16.14 14.45 0.64
C LEU A 38 14.99 13.97 1.53
N ALA A 39 14.13 14.89 1.99
CA ALA A 39 12.95 14.54 2.78
C ALA A 39 11.97 13.70 1.95
N GLN A 40 11.73 14.05 0.69
CA GLN A 40 10.88 13.28 -0.23
C GLN A 40 11.46 11.89 -0.50
N ILE A 41 12.75 11.79 -0.79
CA ILE A 41 13.43 10.50 -1.04
C ILE A 41 13.35 9.60 0.20
N LYS A 42 13.55 10.15 1.39
CA LYS A 42 13.42 9.38 2.64
C LYS A 42 11.98 8.90 2.85
N ALA A 43 10.99 9.76 2.64
CA ALA A 43 9.59 9.38 2.74
C ALA A 43 9.22 8.27 1.74
N GLU A 44 9.67 8.37 0.50
CA GLU A 44 9.49 7.31 -0.49
C GLU A 44 10.21 6.01 -0.11
N ALA A 45 11.43 6.08 0.43
CA ALA A 45 12.17 4.89 0.83
C ALA A 45 11.47 4.16 1.98
N ILE A 46 10.96 4.90 2.98
CA ILE A 46 10.15 4.34 4.07
C ILE A 46 8.89 3.69 3.48
N ARG A 47 8.18 4.41 2.60
CA ARG A 47 6.96 3.90 1.95
C ARG A 47 7.25 2.64 1.14
N LYS A 48 8.34 2.58 0.37
CA LYS A 48 8.78 1.38 -0.37
C LYS A 48 9.11 0.22 0.56
N GLY A 49 9.73 0.49 1.72
CA GLY A 49 9.98 -0.51 2.76
C GLY A 49 8.69 -1.11 3.32
N LEU A 50 7.73 -0.25 3.67
CA LEU A 50 6.40 -0.66 4.13
C LEU A 50 5.63 -1.43 3.04
N THR A 51 5.71 -0.97 1.79
CA THR A 51 5.10 -1.63 0.63
C THR A 51 5.66 -3.03 0.43
N ASN A 52 6.98 -3.21 0.50
CA ASN A 52 7.59 -4.54 0.38
C ASN A 52 7.17 -5.49 1.50
N LYS A 53 7.04 -5.00 2.75
CA LYS A 53 6.50 -5.81 3.86
C LYS A 53 5.04 -6.18 3.60
N ALA A 54 4.22 -5.20 3.22
CA ALA A 54 2.81 -5.41 2.88
C ALA A 54 2.64 -6.39 1.72
N LEU A 55 3.46 -6.30 0.67
CA LEU A 55 3.48 -7.23 -0.47
C LEU A 55 3.78 -8.65 -0.02
N LYS A 56 4.75 -8.86 0.87
CA LYS A 56 5.05 -10.19 1.42
C LYS A 56 3.85 -10.76 2.17
N ILE A 57 3.29 -9.99 3.10
CA ILE A 57 2.13 -10.39 3.90
C ILE A 57 0.93 -10.69 3.01
N ALA A 58 0.68 -9.85 2.00
CA ALA A 58 -0.40 -10.03 1.06
C ALA A 58 -0.21 -11.29 0.21
N THR A 59 0.99 -11.54 -0.30
CA THR A 59 1.30 -12.73 -1.09
C THR A 59 1.14 -14.01 -0.24
N GLU A 60 1.61 -13.99 1.02
CA GLU A 60 1.46 -15.12 1.95
C GLU A 60 0.00 -15.40 2.30
N LYS A 61 -0.84 -14.36 2.40
CA LYS A 61 -2.27 -14.47 2.71
C LYS A 61 -3.16 -14.64 1.47
N GLY A 62 -2.58 -14.69 0.27
CA GLY A 62 -3.33 -14.78 -0.99
C GLY A 62 -4.17 -13.53 -1.30
N LEU A 63 -3.79 -12.38 -0.76
CA LEU A 63 -4.45 -11.10 -0.99
C LEU A 63 -3.98 -10.47 -2.32
N PRO A 64 -4.88 -9.77 -3.05
CA PRO A 64 -4.52 -9.04 -4.26
C PRO A 64 -3.41 -8.00 -4.05
N VAL A 65 -2.25 -8.24 -4.66
CA VAL A 65 -1.07 -7.34 -4.56
C VAL A 65 -1.22 -6.03 -5.32
N GLU A 66 -2.13 -5.97 -6.31
CA GLU A 66 -2.40 -4.77 -7.11
C GLU A 66 -2.92 -3.60 -6.28
N LEU A 67 -3.54 -3.89 -5.13
CA LEU A 67 -4.12 -2.90 -4.23
C LEU A 67 -3.21 -2.57 -3.05
N ILE A 68 -2.06 -3.24 -2.90
CA ILE A 68 -1.20 -3.06 -1.73
C ILE A 68 -0.65 -1.64 -1.65
N ASP A 69 -0.32 -1.00 -2.78
CA ASP A 69 0.16 0.38 -2.82
C ASP A 69 -0.84 1.40 -2.24
N PHE A 70 -2.13 1.06 -2.25
CA PHE A 70 -3.21 1.85 -1.65
C PHE A 70 -3.47 1.52 -0.18
N LEU A 71 -3.06 0.32 0.26
CA LEU A 71 -3.19 -0.13 1.64
C LEU A 71 -2.02 0.34 2.52
N VAL A 72 -0.87 0.66 1.91
CA VAL A 72 0.30 1.23 2.59
C VAL A 72 0.01 2.65 3.06
N GLY A 73 -0.11 2.79 4.39
CA GLY A 73 -0.40 4.05 5.07
C GLY A 73 0.86 4.86 5.39
N ALA A 74 0.70 5.87 6.25
CA ALA A 74 1.80 6.69 6.74
C ALA A 74 2.80 5.89 7.59
N ASP A 75 2.33 4.82 8.23
CA ASP A 75 3.07 4.05 9.23
C ASP A 75 2.82 2.54 9.09
N GLU A 76 3.64 1.74 9.79
CA GLU A 76 3.50 0.27 9.82
C GLU A 76 2.17 -0.16 10.47
N ASP A 77 1.72 0.54 11.52
CA ASP A 77 0.45 0.24 12.20
C ASP A 77 -0.78 0.50 11.32
N THR A 78 -0.79 1.63 10.61
CA THR A 78 -1.89 1.98 9.69
C THR A 78 -1.92 1.01 8.51
N THR A 79 -0.75 0.68 7.97
CA THR A 79 -0.61 -0.34 6.91
C THR A 79 -1.14 -1.70 7.36
N THR A 80 -0.79 -2.13 8.57
CA THR A 80 -1.23 -3.43 9.13
C THR A 80 -2.74 -3.46 9.36
N THR A 81 -3.31 -2.37 9.90
CA THR A 81 -4.76 -2.24 10.13
C THR A 81 -5.54 -2.24 8.81
N ASN A 82 -5.01 -1.55 7.78
CA ASN A 82 -5.60 -1.53 6.45
C ASN A 82 -5.58 -2.93 5.82
N LEU A 83 -4.44 -3.63 5.90
CA LEU A 83 -4.33 -5.01 5.40
C LEU A 83 -5.29 -5.96 6.12
N ALA A 84 -5.39 -5.89 7.44
CA ALA A 84 -6.30 -6.75 8.21
C ALA A 84 -7.77 -6.50 7.84
N THR A 85 -8.14 -5.23 7.66
CA THR A 85 -9.50 -4.85 7.22
C THR A 85 -9.78 -5.37 5.81
N PHE A 86 -8.83 -5.19 4.89
CA PHE A 86 -8.93 -5.67 3.53
C PHE A 86 -9.04 -7.19 3.47
N GLU A 87 -8.22 -7.90 4.25
CA GLU A 87 -8.27 -9.37 4.37
C GLU A 87 -9.65 -9.86 4.79
N LYS A 88 -10.23 -9.25 5.83
CA LYS A 88 -11.56 -9.62 6.30
C LYS A 88 -12.62 -9.43 5.23
N VAL A 89 -12.67 -8.25 4.62
CA VAL A 89 -13.69 -7.93 3.60
C VAL A 89 -13.50 -8.81 2.34
N PHE A 90 -12.25 -9.04 1.93
CA PHE A 90 -11.95 -9.88 0.78
C PHE A 90 -12.39 -11.33 1.01
N ASN A 91 -12.07 -11.91 2.16
CA ASN A 91 -12.47 -13.28 2.50
C ASN A 91 -14.00 -13.42 2.61
N GLU A 92 -14.69 -12.46 3.21
CA GLU A 92 -16.15 -12.45 3.28
C GLU A 92 -16.79 -12.42 1.88
N LYS A 93 -16.29 -11.56 0.98
CA LYS A 93 -16.79 -11.45 -0.40
C LYS A 93 -16.45 -12.66 -1.24
N LEU A 94 -15.24 -13.21 -1.09
CA LEU A 94 -14.81 -14.42 -1.78
C LEU A 94 -15.69 -15.60 -1.39
N SER A 95 -15.92 -15.80 -0.09
CA SER A 95 -16.80 -16.85 0.42
C SER A 95 -18.23 -16.70 -0.12
N ALA A 96 -18.81 -15.49 -0.03
CA ALA A 96 -20.14 -15.22 -0.57
C ALA A 96 -20.24 -15.46 -2.09
N GLY A 97 -19.19 -15.13 -2.85
CA GLY A 97 -19.11 -15.37 -4.29
C GLY A 97 -19.01 -16.86 -4.62
N VAL A 98 -18.20 -17.62 -3.88
CA VAL A 98 -18.11 -19.08 -4.02
C VAL A 98 -19.43 -19.74 -3.65
N ASP A 99 -20.09 -19.33 -2.57
CA ASP A 99 -21.42 -19.81 -2.17
C ASP A 99 -22.47 -19.52 -3.24
N ALA A 100 -22.47 -18.31 -3.82
CA ALA A 100 -23.38 -17.95 -4.90
C ALA A 100 -23.12 -18.81 -6.15
N LYS A 101 -21.86 -19.02 -6.52
CA LYS A 101 -21.48 -19.89 -7.64
C LYS A 101 -21.87 -21.34 -7.38
N LEU A 102 -21.64 -21.84 -6.17
CA LEU A 102 -21.99 -23.20 -5.77
C LEU A 102 -23.51 -23.39 -5.78
N LYS A 103 -24.30 -22.43 -5.28
CA LYS A 103 -25.77 -22.45 -5.36
C LYS A 103 -26.27 -22.39 -6.81
N SER A 104 -25.65 -21.56 -7.66
CA SER A 104 -26.00 -21.44 -9.07
C SER A 104 -25.63 -22.68 -9.89
N ASN A 105 -24.59 -23.40 -9.49
CA ASN A 105 -24.09 -24.58 -10.18
C ASN A 105 -24.48 -25.89 -9.49
N ALA A 106 -25.17 -25.81 -8.34
CA ALA A 106 -25.78 -26.94 -7.66
C ALA A 106 -26.95 -27.40 -8.51
N HIS A 107 -26.71 -28.41 -9.35
CA HIS A 107 -27.76 -29.26 -9.85
C HIS A 107 -28.47 -29.85 -8.63
N VAL A 108 -29.67 -29.35 -8.32
CA VAL A 108 -30.57 -29.99 -7.38
C VAL A 108 -31.11 -31.20 -8.13
N PRO A 109 -30.66 -32.44 -7.87
CA PRO A 109 -31.31 -33.60 -8.46
C PRO A 109 -32.79 -33.54 -8.06
N PRO A 110 -33.73 -33.87 -8.96
CA PRO A 110 -35.15 -33.85 -8.62
C PRO A 110 -35.34 -34.66 -7.34
N ASN A 111 -35.86 -34.02 -6.30
CA ASN A 111 -36.19 -34.68 -5.07
C ASN A 111 -37.30 -35.69 -5.42
N ASN A 112 -36.94 -36.96 -5.58
CA ASN A 112 -37.88 -38.06 -5.80
C ASN A 112 -38.63 -38.38 -4.49
N ASN A 113 -39.09 -37.36 -3.76
CA ASN A 113 -40.22 -37.51 -2.84
C ASN A 113 -41.48 -37.65 -3.69
N LYS A 114 -41.60 -38.81 -4.34
CA LYS A 114 -42.91 -39.37 -4.66
C LYS A 114 -43.44 -39.92 -3.35
N ASP A 115 -44.31 -39.11 -2.76
CA ASP A 115 -45.34 -39.57 -1.84
C ASP A 115 -45.92 -40.90 -2.36
N GLY A 116 -45.86 -41.93 -1.52
CA GLY A 116 -46.53 -43.21 -1.75
C GLY A 116 -45.82 -44.15 -2.73
N ALA A 117 -44.66 -44.67 -2.36
CA ALA A 117 -44.24 -45.98 -2.87
C ALA A 117 -45.27 -47.01 -2.37
N LYS A 118 -46.29 -47.30 -3.19
CA LYS A 118 -47.05 -48.55 -3.08
C LYS A 118 -46.04 -49.66 -3.36
N ASP A 119 -45.67 -50.39 -2.31
CA ASP A 119 -44.80 -51.53 -2.44
C ASP A 119 -45.46 -52.55 -3.39
N PRO A 120 -44.90 -52.81 -4.59
CA PRO A 120 -45.48 -53.75 -5.55
C PRO A 120 -45.52 -55.19 -5.00
N PHE A 121 -44.80 -55.44 -3.91
CA PHE A 121 -44.77 -56.71 -3.19
C PHE A 121 -46.00 -56.92 -2.30
N LEU A 122 -46.59 -55.84 -1.75
CA LEU A 122 -47.79 -55.91 -0.90
C LEU A 122 -49.07 -56.05 -1.75
N GLU A 123 -49.11 -55.44 -2.94
CA GLU A 123 -50.28 -55.47 -3.83
C GLU A 123 -50.51 -56.86 -4.46
N GLY A 124 -49.47 -57.70 -4.56
CA GLY A 124 -49.58 -59.08 -5.03
C GLY A 124 -49.95 -60.12 -3.97
N LEU A 125 -49.92 -59.75 -2.68
CA LEU A 125 -50.17 -60.68 -1.56
C LEU A 125 -51.58 -60.58 -0.97
N GLY A 126 -52.41 -59.64 -1.43
CA GLY A 126 -53.84 -59.59 -1.09
C GLY A 126 -54.16 -59.61 0.41
N LEU A 127 -53.26 -59.07 1.24
CA LEU A 127 -53.42 -58.90 2.70
C LEU A 127 -53.73 -57.44 3.03
#